data_AF-A0AA92UM01-F1
#
_entry.id   AF-A0AA92UM01-F1
#
_cell.length_a   1.000
_cell.length_b   1.000
_cell.length_c   1.000
_cell.angle_alpha   90.00
_cell.angle_beta   90.00
_cell.angle_gamma   90.00
#
_symmetry.space_group_name_H-M   'P 1'
#
loop_
_entity.id
_entity.type
_entity.pdbx_description
1 polymer ?
#
loop_
_entity_poly.entity_id
_entity_poly.type
_entity_poly.pdbx_seq_one_letter_code
_entity_poly.pdbx_strand_id
1 'polypeptide(L)'
;MEREGGCLEPGEYHIMVAKCKCFARQMLFLEPIRDASSSSSSLPLPETCKLCRMERKSHEFGCLEELYALPCPMMQPGNGPFRLRKGGILIGEAHVPGFVLKSQELFLQLYDRVKKAMVRGSEVVVVIE
;
A
#
# COMPACT_ATOMS: atom_id res chain seq x y z
N MET A 1 -14.60 1.19 -8.71
CA MET A 1 -14.72 2.57 -8.17
C MET A 1 -13.36 2.93 -7.62
N GLU A 2 -12.58 3.70 -8.38
CA GLU A 2 -11.40 4.37 -7.84
C GLU A 2 -11.87 5.43 -6.86
N ARG A 3 -11.08 5.67 -5.83
CA ARG A 3 -11.39 6.76 -4.91
C ARG A 3 -10.71 8.02 -5.41
N GLU A 4 -11.51 9.03 -5.67
CA GLU A 4 -11.04 10.39 -5.93
C GLU A 4 -10.28 10.95 -4.70
N GLY A 5 -10.58 10.46 -3.50
CA GLY A 5 -9.89 10.77 -2.27
C GLY A 5 -8.97 9.63 -1.79
N GLY A 6 -7.69 9.93 -1.60
CA GLY A 6 -6.73 9.02 -0.97
C GLY A 6 -5.77 8.31 -1.91
N CYS A 7 -5.58 8.81 -3.13
CA CYS A 7 -4.43 8.47 -3.96
C CYS A 7 -3.12 8.92 -3.29
N LEU A 8 -2.00 8.35 -3.72
CA LEU A 8 -0.69 8.92 -3.43
C LEU A 8 -0.48 10.17 -4.28
N GLU A 9 0.27 11.13 -3.74
CA GLU A 9 0.68 12.29 -4.52
C GLU A 9 1.67 11.84 -5.63
N PRO A 10 1.71 12.53 -6.77
CA PRO A 10 2.74 12.30 -7.77
C PRO A 10 4.14 12.52 -7.16
N GLY A 11 5.09 11.67 -7.52
CA GLY A 11 6.45 11.74 -7.00
C GLY A 11 7.16 10.39 -6.93
N GLU A 12 8.35 10.41 -6.34
CA GLU A 12 9.18 9.22 -6.18
C GLU A 12 9.00 8.59 -4.80
N TYR A 13 8.96 7.26 -4.77
CA TYR A 13 8.74 6.48 -3.55
C TYR A 13 9.71 5.30 -3.49
N HIS A 14 10.40 5.11 -2.36
CA HIS A 14 11.16 3.90 -2.08
C HIS A 14 10.22 2.74 -1.76
N ILE A 15 10.52 1.56 -2.31
CA ILE A 15 9.84 0.32 -1.91
C ILE A 15 10.53 -0.29 -0.69
N MET A 16 9.76 -0.44 0.38
CA MET A 16 10.16 -1.07 1.63
C MET A 16 9.46 -2.42 1.81
N VAL A 17 10.20 -3.45 2.21
CA VAL A 17 9.61 -4.75 2.60
C VAL A 17 9.43 -4.79 4.11
N ALA A 18 8.19 -4.75 4.57
CA ALA A 18 7.86 -4.77 6.00
C ALA A 18 6.74 -5.77 6.32
N LYS A 19 6.64 -6.21 7.58
CA LYS A 19 5.59 -7.13 8.02
C LYS A 19 4.28 -6.39 8.25
N CYS A 20 3.25 -6.71 7.48
CA CYS A 20 1.90 -6.20 7.71
C CYS A 20 1.21 -6.95 8.87
N LYS A 21 0.71 -6.22 9.86
CA LYS A 21 -0.01 -6.78 11.03
C LYS A 21 -1.41 -7.29 10.69
N CYS A 22 -2.03 -6.79 9.62
CA CYS A 22 -3.32 -7.29 9.16
C CYS A 22 -3.22 -8.65 8.46
N PHE A 23 -2.15 -8.85 7.68
CA PHE A 23 -1.95 -10.07 6.89
C PHE A 23 -0.91 -11.03 7.48
N ALA A 24 -0.24 -10.64 8.56
CA ALA A 24 0.82 -11.39 9.24
C ALA A 24 1.99 -11.83 8.34
N ARG A 25 2.22 -11.15 7.21
CA ARG A 25 3.23 -11.48 6.19
C ARG A 25 4.03 -10.25 5.76
N GLN A 26 5.19 -10.47 5.15
CA GLN A 26 5.95 -9.41 4.50
C GLN A 26 5.19 -8.88 3.28
N MET A 27 5.11 -7.57 3.16
CA MET A 27 4.43 -6.84 2.11
C MET A 27 5.32 -5.69 1.63
N LEU A 28 5.02 -5.18 0.43
CA LEU A 28 5.67 -4.01 -0.12
C LEU A 28 4.92 -2.76 0.34
N PHE A 29 5.66 -1.77 0.83
CA PHE A 29 5.17 -0.46 1.24
C PHE A 29 5.93 0.62 0.50
N LEU A 30 5.27 1.74 0.24
CA LEU A 30 5.84 2.91 -0.40
C LEU A 30 6.15 3.96 0.65
N GLU A 31 7.39 4.42 0.65
CA GLU A 31 7.87 5.51 1.47
C GLU A 31 8.27 6.68 0.57
N PRO A 32 7.65 7.87 0.70
CA PRO A 32 7.96 9.00 -0.16
C PRO A 32 9.42 9.40 0.01
N ILE A 33 10.11 9.63 -1.11
CA ILE A 33 11.44 10.24 -1.12
C ILE A 33 11.22 11.73 -0.84
N ARG A 34 11.60 12.18 0.35
CA ARG A 34 11.44 13.59 0.75
C ARG A 34 12.78 14.31 0.70
N ASP A 35 12.81 15.46 0.06
CA ASP A 35 13.74 16.52 0.42
C ASP A 35 13.29 17.10 1.78
N ALA A 36 14.25 17.42 2.66
CA ALA A 36 14.08 17.64 4.11
C ALA A 36 13.11 18.77 4.58
N SER A 37 12.27 19.32 3.71
CA SER A 37 11.47 20.53 3.96
C SER A 37 9.97 20.30 4.15
N SER A 38 9.45 19.08 3.99
CA SER A 38 8.01 18.80 4.11
C SER A 38 7.67 18.01 5.37
N SER A 39 7.29 18.73 6.42
CA SER A 39 6.77 18.22 7.70
C SER A 39 5.40 17.54 7.54
N SER A 40 5.36 16.34 6.96
CA SER A 40 4.14 15.54 6.93
C SER A 40 4.06 14.62 8.16
N SER A 41 2.95 14.75 8.89
CA SER A 41 2.52 14.07 10.13
C SER A 41 2.24 12.56 9.98
N SER A 42 2.76 11.93 8.93
CA SER A 42 2.58 10.51 8.68
C SER A 42 3.35 9.68 9.73
N LEU A 43 2.61 8.93 10.54
CA LEU A 43 3.16 7.98 11.50
C LEU A 43 4.03 6.93 10.78
N PRO A 44 5.13 6.47 11.40
CA PRO A 44 5.98 5.43 10.83
C PRO A 44 5.19 4.13 10.59
N LEU A 45 5.53 3.41 9.52
CA LEU A 45 4.89 2.16 9.06
C LEU A 45 4.48 1.16 10.17
N PRO A 46 5.28 0.92 11.24
CA PRO A 46 4.89 0.01 12.32
C PRO A 46 3.69 0.48 13.15
N GLU A 47 3.50 1.78 13.31
CA GLU A 47 2.42 2.40 14.09
C GLU A 47 1.14 2.46 13.28
N THR A 48 1.27 2.92 12.03
CA THR A 48 0.20 2.96 11.04
C THR A 48 -0.44 1.57 10.85
N CYS A 49 0.39 0.52 10.83
CA CYS A 49 -0.11 -0.85 10.71
C CYS A 49 -0.79 -1.38 11.99
N LYS A 50 -0.46 -0.85 13.19
CA LYS A 50 -1.21 -1.17 14.43
C LYS A 50 -2.62 -0.59 14.35
N LEU A 51 -2.74 0.69 14.01
CA LEU A 51 -4.03 1.37 13.86
C LEU A 51 -4.92 0.66 12.84
N CYS A 52 -4.36 0.34 11.67
CA CYS A 52 -5.09 -0.42 10.64
C CYS A 52 -5.61 -1.78 11.12
N ARG A 53 -4.86 -2.47 11.99
CA ARG A 53 -5.31 -3.75 12.56
C ARG A 53 -6.44 -3.55 13.58
N MET A 54 -6.37 -2.49 14.38
CA MET A 54 -7.40 -2.17 15.37
C MET A 54 -8.71 -1.81 14.68
N GLU A 55 -8.69 -0.86 13.74
CA GLU A 55 -9.88 -0.46 12.98
C GLU A 55 -10.54 -1.64 12.27
N ARG A 56 -9.73 -2.53 11.68
CA ARG A 56 -10.28 -3.73 11.04
C ARG A 56 -11.01 -4.66 12.03
N LYS A 57 -10.66 -4.66 13.30
CA LYS A 57 -11.34 -5.48 14.32
C LYS A 57 -12.56 -4.79 14.91
N SER A 58 -12.53 -3.46 15.02
CA SER A 58 -13.59 -2.67 15.66
C SER A 58 -14.63 -2.11 14.68
N HIS A 59 -14.38 -2.15 13.36
CA HIS A 59 -15.33 -1.62 12.39
C HIS A 59 -16.71 -2.27 12.53
N GLU A 60 -17.74 -1.44 12.43
CA GLU A 60 -19.11 -1.91 12.34
C GLU A 60 -19.34 -2.59 10.99
N PHE A 61 -20.12 -3.66 10.98
CA PHE A 61 -20.39 -4.39 9.75
C PHE A 61 -21.08 -3.47 8.73
N GLY A 62 -20.43 -3.24 7.59
CA GLY A 62 -20.94 -2.37 6.53
C GLY A 62 -20.43 -0.93 6.57
N CYS A 63 -19.75 -0.49 7.64
CA CYS A 63 -19.07 0.81 7.71
C CYS A 63 -17.56 0.60 7.51
N LEU A 64 -17.01 1.12 6.41
CA LEU A 64 -15.59 0.95 6.07
C LEU A 64 -14.86 2.28 5.88
N GLU A 65 -15.56 3.39 6.06
CA GLU A 65 -15.12 4.77 5.86
C GLU A 65 -13.90 5.10 6.73
N GLU A 66 -13.90 4.74 8.01
CA GLU A 66 -12.76 4.97 8.91
C GLU A 66 -11.55 4.14 8.48
N LEU A 67 -11.82 2.88 8.10
CA LEU A 67 -10.81 1.97 7.61
C LEU A 67 -10.19 2.46 6.30
N TYR A 68 -10.98 3.16 5.47
CA TYR A 68 -10.59 3.77 4.21
C TYR A 68 -9.75 5.03 4.38
N ALA A 69 -10.05 5.82 5.41
CA ALA A 69 -9.32 7.04 5.75
C ALA A 69 -7.91 6.79 6.30
N LEU A 70 -7.67 5.61 6.89
CA LEU A 70 -6.36 5.26 7.43
C LEU A 70 -5.29 5.16 6.33
N PRO A 71 -4.14 5.85 6.51
CA PRO A 71 -3.02 5.72 5.58
C PRO A 71 -2.48 4.29 5.63
N CYS A 72 -2.26 3.69 4.47
CA CYS A 72 -1.57 2.41 4.33
C CYS A 72 -1.03 2.35 2.90
N PRO A 73 0.18 2.90 2.64
CA PRO A 73 0.77 2.96 1.32
C PRO A 73 1.34 1.59 0.90
N MET A 74 0.52 0.55 1.00
CA MET A 74 0.88 -0.84 0.75
C MET A 74 0.51 -1.22 -0.68
N MET A 75 1.44 -1.85 -1.39
CA MET A 75 1.14 -2.49 -2.68
C MET A 75 0.54 -3.86 -2.40
N GLN A 76 -0.61 -4.18 -3.01
CA GLN A 76 -1.33 -5.39 -2.67
C GLN A 76 -2.13 -6.00 -3.84
N PRO A 77 -2.33 -7.32 -3.83
CA PRO A 77 -3.22 -7.97 -4.79
C PRO A 77 -4.68 -7.93 -4.33
N GLY A 78 -5.60 -7.97 -5.30
CA GLY A 78 -7.02 -8.27 -5.12
C GLY A 78 -7.90 -7.05 -4.88
N ASN A 79 -9.15 -7.13 -5.35
CA ASN A 79 -10.11 -6.02 -5.38
C ASN A 79 -11.03 -5.94 -4.14
N GLY A 80 -10.72 -6.70 -3.09
CA GLY A 80 -11.60 -6.79 -1.92
C GLY A 80 -11.74 -5.44 -1.20
N PRO A 81 -12.93 -5.09 -0.67
CA PRO A 81 -13.17 -3.78 -0.07
C PRO A 81 -12.22 -3.50 1.11
N PHE A 82 -11.84 -4.52 1.87
CA PHE A 82 -10.86 -4.42 2.96
C PHE A 82 -9.41 -4.12 2.52
N ARG A 83 -9.15 -4.03 1.21
CA ARG A 83 -7.84 -3.74 0.63
C ARG A 83 -7.73 -2.29 0.16
N LEU A 84 -8.84 -1.59 0.01
CA LEU A 84 -8.87 -0.20 -0.45
C LEU A 84 -8.54 0.75 0.70
N ARG A 85 -7.25 1.11 0.86
CA ARG A 85 -6.75 2.04 1.89
C ARG A 85 -6.23 3.32 1.26
N LYS A 86 -6.19 4.41 2.03
CA LYS A 86 -5.55 5.65 1.62
C LYS A 86 -4.06 5.40 1.33
N GLY A 87 -3.65 5.70 0.11
CA GLY A 87 -2.31 5.51 -0.43
C GLY A 87 -2.00 4.08 -0.90
N GLY A 88 -2.93 3.13 -0.74
CA GLY A 88 -2.71 1.74 -1.14
C GLY A 88 -2.79 1.55 -2.64
N ILE A 89 -1.84 0.81 -3.23
CA ILE A 89 -1.82 0.50 -4.66
C ILE A 89 -2.29 -0.93 -4.90
N LEU A 90 -3.24 -1.11 -5.81
CA LEU A 90 -3.63 -2.43 -6.30
C LEU A 90 -2.71 -2.85 -7.45
N ILE A 91 -2.16 -4.05 -7.36
CA ILE A 91 -1.27 -4.61 -8.39
C ILE A 91 -2.05 -5.61 -9.22
N GLY A 92 -2.08 -5.41 -10.53
CA GLY A 92 -2.66 -6.31 -11.52
C GLY A 92 -2.84 -5.63 -12.88
N GLU A 93 -3.50 -6.30 -13.81
CA GLU A 93 -3.88 -5.72 -15.10
C GLU A 93 -5.10 -4.82 -14.90
N ALA A 94 -4.96 -3.52 -15.14
CA ALA A 94 -6.08 -2.60 -15.05
C ALA A 94 -7.16 -3.00 -16.08
N HIS A 95 -8.38 -3.23 -15.61
CA HIS A 95 -9.51 -3.57 -16.47
C HIS A 95 -10.53 -2.45 -16.52
N VAL A 96 -10.92 -1.95 -15.35
CA VAL A 96 -11.72 -0.74 -15.17
C VAL A 96 -11.21 0.01 -13.94
N PRO A 97 -11.52 1.31 -13.79
CA PRO A 97 -11.13 2.08 -12.62
C PRO A 97 -11.39 1.35 -11.29
N GLY A 98 -10.31 1.07 -10.56
CA GLY A 98 -10.33 0.49 -9.22
C GLY A 98 -10.56 -1.02 -9.22
N PHE A 99 -10.34 -1.66 -10.37
CA PHE A 99 -10.48 -3.10 -10.54
C PHE A 99 -9.36 -3.65 -11.42
N VAL A 100 -8.61 -4.58 -10.84
CA VAL A 100 -7.48 -5.23 -11.51
C VAL A 100 -7.73 -6.73 -11.70
N LEU A 101 -7.26 -7.26 -12.83
CA LEU A 101 -7.22 -8.69 -13.14
C LEU A 101 -5.83 -9.26 -12.87
N LYS A 102 -5.73 -10.60 -12.77
CA LYS A 102 -4.48 -11.35 -12.51
C LYS A 102 -3.65 -10.81 -11.35
N SER A 103 -4.32 -10.19 -10.38
CA SER A 103 -3.66 -9.38 -9.36
C SER A 103 -2.69 -10.17 -8.49
N GLN A 104 -3.07 -11.41 -8.17
CA GLN A 104 -2.27 -12.29 -7.31
C GLN A 104 -0.97 -12.73 -7.99
N GLU A 105 -1.05 -13.14 -9.26
CA GLU A 105 0.11 -13.58 -10.03
C GLU A 105 1.10 -12.43 -10.23
N LEU A 106 0.62 -11.29 -10.73
CA LEU A 106 1.46 -10.11 -11.00
C LEU A 106 2.08 -9.54 -9.72
N PHE A 107 1.34 -9.53 -8.62
CA PHE A 107 1.88 -9.14 -7.32
C PHE A 107 3.02 -10.06 -6.88
N LEU A 108 2.89 -11.38 -7.02
CA LEU A 108 3.95 -12.32 -6.64
C LEU A 108 5.20 -12.13 -7.50
N GLN A 109 5.04 -11.95 -8.81
CA GLN A 109 6.15 -11.66 -9.72
C GLN A 109 6.88 -10.36 -9.34
N LEU A 110 6.14 -9.29 -9.06
CA LEU A 110 6.71 -8.02 -8.60
C LEU A 110 7.44 -8.20 -7.26
N TYR A 111 6.79 -8.84 -6.29
CA TYR A 111 7.34 -9.09 -4.97
C TYR A 111 8.69 -9.83 -5.03
N ASP A 112 8.76 -10.90 -5.83
CA ASP A 112 10.00 -11.66 -6.00
C ASP A 112 11.11 -10.84 -6.67
N ARG A 113 10.77 -10.00 -7.65
CA ARG A 113 11.74 -9.11 -8.30
C ARG A 113 12.30 -8.08 -7.32
N VAL A 114 11.43 -7.39 -6.59
CA VAL A 114 11.82 -6.40 -5.58
C VAL A 114 12.68 -7.06 -4.51
N LYS A 115 12.23 -8.20 -3.96
CA LYS A 115 12.99 -8.94 -2.94
C LYS A 115 14.37 -9.35 -3.43
N LYS A 116 14.49 -9.84 -4.67
CA LYS A 116 15.79 -10.18 -5.28
C LYS A 116 16.69 -8.96 -5.46
N ALA A 117 16.15 -7.81 -5.87
CA ALA A 117 16.90 -6.56 -6.00
C ALA A 117 17.43 -6.09 -4.63
N MET A 118 16.57 -6.07 -3.60
CA MET A 118 16.96 -5.67 -2.25
C MET A 118 18.03 -6.60 -1.64
N VAL A 119 17.94 -7.91 -1.87
CA VAL A 119 18.97 -8.87 -1.43
C VAL A 119 20.34 -8.59 -2.05
N ARG A 120 20.37 -8.00 -3.26
CA ARG A 120 21.61 -7.58 -3.95
C ARG A 120 22.10 -6.20 -3.50
N GLY A 121 21.42 -5.57 -2.54
CA GLY A 121 21.72 -4.22 -2.08
C GLY A 121 21.23 -3.11 -3.02
N SER A 122 20.40 -3.44 -4.01
CA SER A 122 19.78 -2.43 -4.88
C SER A 122 18.56 -1.81 -4.22
N GLU A 123 18.44 -0.51 -4.34
CA GLU A 123 17.24 0.24 -3.98
C GLU A 123 16.24 0.20 -5.14
N VAL A 124 14.95 0.09 -4.81
CA VAL A 124 13.87 0.09 -5.80
C VAL A 124 12.99 1.29 -5.56
N VAL A 125 12.83 2.11 -6.59
CA VAL A 125 12.03 3.33 -6.59
C VAL A 125 10.84 3.15 -7.53
N VAL A 126 9.68 3.64 -7.11
CA VAL A 126 8.47 3.77 -7.92
C VAL A 126 8.21 5.24 -8.15
N VAL A 127 7.99 5.60 -9.41
CA VAL A 127 7.53 6.93 -9.80
C VAL A 127 6.02 6.86 -10.01
N ILE A 128 5.30 7.75 -9.36
CA ILE A 128 3.85 7.93 -9.52
C ILE A 128 3.64 9.23 -10.29
N GLU A 129 2.89 9.15 -11.39
CA GLU A 129 2.55 10.26 -12.28
C GLU A 129 1.11 10.73 -12.09
#